data_AF-A0A497LI12-F1
#
_entry.id   AF-A0A497LI12-F1
#
_cell.length_a   1.000
_cell.length_b   1.000
_cell.length_c   1.000
_cell.angle_alpha   90.00
_cell.angle_beta   90.00
_cell.angle_gamma   90.00
#
_symmetry.space_group_name_H-M   'P 1'
#
loop_
_entity.id
_entity.type
_entity.pdbx_description
1 polymer ?
#
loop_
_entity_poly.entity_id
_entity_poly.type
_entity_poly.pdbx_seq_one_letter_code
_entity_poly.pdbx_strand_id
1 'polypeptide(L)'
;MTELAKRRWKVPDAILKEVGSLAEASLNALLRLREVILALSYSTAKVMELALEVESSEKTVDSIHRKADLKIISSRMKLPVLLLIREVVEFLEDIADNAENAADIARIIAMTT
;
A
#
# COMPACT_ATOMS: atom_id res chain seq x y z
N MET A 1 7.01 -9.43 -15.37
CA MET A 1 8.42 -9.80 -15.09
C MET A 1 9.14 -10.49 -16.25
N THR A 2 8.49 -11.40 -16.97
CA THR A 2 9.11 -12.17 -18.07
C THR A 2 9.66 -11.29 -19.22
N GLU A 3 8.98 -10.19 -19.54
CA GLU A 3 9.38 -9.29 -20.64
C GLU A 3 10.54 -8.35 -20.27
N LEU A 4 10.67 -7.98 -18.99
CA LEU A 4 11.84 -7.26 -18.43
C LEU A 4 13.09 -8.15 -18.48
N ALA A 5 12.94 -9.42 -18.11
CA ALA A 5 14.02 -10.41 -18.17
C ALA A 5 14.52 -10.63 -19.61
N LYS A 6 13.60 -10.74 -20.58
CA LYS A 6 13.95 -10.84 -22.01
C LYS A 6 14.71 -9.61 -22.52
N ARG A 7 14.40 -8.41 -22.00
CA ARG A 7 15.05 -7.14 -22.35
C ARG A 7 16.35 -6.88 -21.57
N ARG A 8 16.77 -7.79 -20.69
CA ARG A 8 17.94 -7.67 -19.78
C ARG A 8 17.96 -6.37 -18.98
N TRP A 9 16.78 -5.87 -18.64
CA TRP A 9 16.64 -4.67 -17.83
C TRP A 9 16.84 -5.02 -16.36
N LYS A 10 17.86 -4.41 -15.75
CA LYS A 10 18.21 -4.62 -14.34
C LYS A 10 17.60 -3.51 -13.49
N VAL A 11 16.93 -3.92 -12.43
CA VAL A 11 16.47 -3.04 -11.35
C VAL A 11 17.49 -3.17 -10.21
N PRO A 12 17.98 -2.07 -9.62
CA PRO A 12 18.84 -2.13 -8.45
C PRO A 12 18.16 -2.87 -7.28
N ASP A 13 18.89 -3.75 -6.60
CA ASP A 13 18.38 -4.53 -5.46
C ASP A 13 17.84 -3.64 -4.34
N ALA A 14 18.44 -2.46 -4.15
CA ALA A 14 17.98 -1.48 -3.18
C ALA A 14 16.54 -0.98 -3.49
N ILE A 15 16.17 -0.86 -4.76
CA ILE A 15 14.81 -0.46 -5.17
C ILE A 15 13.86 -1.64 -5.01
N LEU A 16 14.26 -2.85 -5.43
CA LEU A 16 13.47 -4.06 -5.23
C LEU A 16 13.12 -4.29 -3.75
N LYS A 17 14.06 -3.99 -2.85
CA LYS A 17 13.81 -4.08 -1.41
C LYS A 17 12.75 -3.09 -0.94
N GLU A 18 12.78 -1.84 -1.40
CA GLU A 18 11.76 -0.84 -1.02
C GLU A 18 10.39 -1.21 -1.61
N VAL A 19 10.32 -1.71 -2.85
CA VAL A 19 9.08 -2.24 -3.44
C VAL A 19 8.54 -3.40 -2.62
N GLY A 20 9.41 -4.32 -2.17
CA GLY A 20 9.03 -5.43 -1.30
C GLY A 20 8.47 -4.96 0.06
N SER A 21 9.12 -3.96 0.67
CA SER A 21 8.62 -3.36 1.91
C SER A 21 7.29 -2.65 1.73
N LEU A 22 7.06 -1.98 0.59
CA LEU A 22 5.78 -1.35 0.27
C LEU A 22 4.67 -2.39 0.06
N ALA A 23 4.98 -3.51 -0.60
CA ALA A 23 4.05 -4.62 -0.79
C ALA A 23 3.65 -5.27 0.55
N GLU A 24 4.60 -5.42 1.47
CA GLU A 24 4.33 -5.93 2.82
C GLU A 24 3.47 -4.95 3.63
N ALA A 25 3.76 -3.66 3.56
CA ALA A 25 3.00 -2.63 4.26
C ALA A 25 1.57 -2.49 3.73
N SER A 26 1.36 -2.49 2.41
CA SER A 26 0.03 -2.45 1.78
C SER A 26 -0.79 -3.71 2.09
N LEU A 27 -0.17 -4.89 2.10
CA LEU A 27 -0.82 -6.13 2.57
C LEU A 27 -1.26 -6.00 4.04
N ASN A 28 -0.43 -5.43 4.91
CA ASN A 28 -0.80 -5.22 6.31
C ASN A 28 -2.02 -4.30 6.46
N ALA A 29 -2.12 -3.22 5.68
CA ALA A 29 -3.31 -2.34 5.67
C ALA A 29 -4.58 -3.14 5.28
N LEU A 30 -4.49 -3.99 4.25
CA LEU A 30 -5.56 -4.89 3.82
C LEU A 30 -5.98 -5.89 4.90
N LEU A 31 -5.02 -6.47 5.62
CA LEU A 31 -5.29 -7.37 6.73
C LEU A 31 -5.99 -6.65 7.89
N ARG A 32 -5.62 -5.39 8.18
CA ARG A 32 -6.32 -4.59 9.19
C ARG A 32 -7.74 -4.23 8.77
N LEU A 33 -7.96 -3.86 7.51
CA LEU A 33 -9.31 -3.65 6.97
C LEU A 33 -10.18 -4.90 7.13
N ARG A 34 -9.63 -6.10 6.88
CA ARG A 34 -10.37 -7.35 7.09
C ARG A 34 -10.89 -7.45 8.53
N GLU A 35 -10.08 -7.08 9.52
CA GLU A 35 -10.52 -7.08 10.93
C GLU A 35 -11.63 -6.04 11.18
N VAL A 36 -11.54 -4.85 10.57
CA VAL A 36 -12.62 -3.84 10.63
C VAL A 36 -13.94 -4.42 10.10
N ILE A 37 -13.90 -5.07 8.93
CA ILE A 37 -15.09 -5.67 8.30
C ILE A 37 -15.69 -6.76 9.18
N LEU A 38 -14.87 -7.59 9.83
CA LEU A 38 -15.38 -8.61 10.76
C LEU A 38 -16.04 -7.97 11.99
N ALA A 39 -15.45 -6.91 12.53
CA ALA A 39 -15.95 -6.18 13.69
C ALA A 39 -17.31 -5.50 13.46
N LEU A 40 -17.64 -5.14 12.22
CA LEU A 40 -18.95 -4.56 11.85
C LEU A 40 -20.12 -5.42 12.33
N SER A 41 -19.94 -6.74 12.38
CA SER A 41 -21.02 -7.66 12.75
C SER A 41 -21.33 -7.73 14.24
N TYR A 42 -20.43 -7.22 15.11
CA TYR A 42 -20.56 -7.43 16.56
C TYR A 42 -20.15 -6.26 17.46
N SER A 43 -19.45 -5.23 16.98
CA SER A 43 -19.04 -4.11 17.84
C SER A 43 -18.66 -2.84 17.10
N THR A 44 -19.49 -1.79 17.21
CA THR A 44 -19.17 -0.44 16.74
C THR A 44 -17.91 0.12 17.40
N ALA A 45 -17.73 -0.06 18.71
CA ALA A 45 -16.54 0.44 19.41
C ALA A 45 -15.25 -0.19 18.85
N LYS A 46 -15.28 -1.49 18.53
CA LYS A 46 -14.12 -2.17 17.95
C LYS A 46 -13.85 -1.76 16.51
N VAL A 47 -14.90 -1.50 15.71
CA VAL A 47 -14.76 -0.93 14.36
C VAL A 47 -14.01 0.40 14.41
N MET A 48 -14.38 1.30 15.33
CA MET A 48 -13.73 2.60 15.46
C MET A 48 -12.24 2.48 15.83
N GLU A 49 -11.91 1.56 16.74
CA GLU A 49 -10.51 1.29 17.14
C GLU A 49 -9.70 0.72 15.96
N LEU A 50 -10.21 -0.33 15.31
CA LEU A 50 -9.49 -1.01 14.23
C LEU A 50 -9.33 -0.13 12.99
N ALA A 51 -10.29 0.74 12.70
CA ALA A 51 -10.18 1.64 11.56
C ALA A 51 -9.09 2.70 11.75
N LEU A 52 -8.82 3.13 12.99
CA LEU A 52 -7.64 3.97 13.29
C LEU A 52 -6.33 3.22 13.05
N GLU A 53 -6.31 1.90 13.23
CA GLU A 53 -5.14 1.08 12.89
C GLU A 53 -4.93 0.98 11.38
N VAL A 54 -6.01 0.98 10.58
CA VAL A 54 -5.93 1.06 9.12
C VAL A 54 -5.35 2.41 8.69
N GLU A 55 -5.87 3.53 9.23
CA GLU A 55 -5.32 4.88 8.99
C GLU A 55 -3.82 4.96 9.37
N SER A 56 -3.42 4.37 10.50
CA SER A 56 -1.99 4.31 10.86
C SER A 56 -1.16 3.46 9.92
N SER A 57 -1.76 2.41 9.33
CA SER A 57 -1.09 1.54 8.38
C SER A 57 -0.92 2.23 7.02
N GLU A 58 -1.96 2.94 6.56
CA GLU A 58 -1.91 3.79 5.36
C GLU A 58 -0.79 4.82 5.47
N LYS A 59 -0.71 5.60 6.57
CA LYS A 59 0.37 6.58 6.77
C LYS A 59 1.77 5.98 6.71
N THR A 60 1.90 4.72 7.10
CA THR A 60 3.16 3.98 6.99
C THR A 60 3.49 3.64 5.55
N VAL A 61 2.51 3.16 4.78
CA VAL A 61 2.61 2.92 3.33
C VAL A 61 3.00 4.21 2.62
N ASP A 62 2.33 5.31 2.93
CA ASP A 62 2.53 6.66 2.39
C ASP A 62 3.99 7.14 2.54
N SER A 63 4.56 6.93 3.73
CA SER A 63 5.96 7.26 4.04
C SER A 63 6.94 6.40 3.23
N ILE A 64 6.68 5.10 3.12
CA ILE A 64 7.50 4.17 2.33
C ILE A 64 7.39 4.51 0.84
N HIS A 65 6.19 4.82 0.36
CA HIS A 65 5.90 5.21 -1.02
C HIS A 65 6.74 6.43 -1.43
N ARG A 66 6.65 7.53 -0.68
CA ARG A 66 7.42 8.76 -0.95
C ARG A 66 8.92 8.50 -1.00
N LYS A 67 9.44 7.66 -0.10
CA LYS A 67 10.86 7.28 -0.08
C LYS A 67 11.24 6.41 -1.28
N ALA A 68 10.40 5.46 -1.65
CA ALA A 68 10.60 4.60 -2.82
C ALA A 68 10.61 5.45 -4.10
N ASP A 69 9.66 6.37 -4.26
CA ASP A 69 9.54 7.21 -5.45
C ASP A 69 10.78 8.10 -5.63
N LEU A 70 11.23 8.78 -4.56
CA LEU A 70 12.48 9.56 -4.58
C LEU A 70 13.70 8.73 -4.98
N LYS A 71 13.79 7.47 -4.52
CA LYS A 71 14.88 6.56 -4.90
C LYS A 71 14.79 6.12 -6.36
N ILE A 72 13.59 5.90 -6.87
CA ILE A 72 13.35 5.48 -8.25
C ILE A 72 13.70 6.62 -9.22
N ILE A 73 13.22 7.84 -8.97
CA ILE A 73 13.53 9.00 -9.82
C ILE A 73 15.01 9.38 -9.79
N SER A 74 15.68 9.17 -8.64
CA SER A 74 17.11 9.45 -8.47
C SER A 74 18.01 8.33 -9.00
N SER A 75 17.41 7.24 -9.49
CA SER A 75 18.16 6.10 -10.00
C SER A 75 18.71 6.35 -11.42
N ARG A 76 19.81 5.68 -11.77
CA ARG A 76 20.35 5.68 -13.14
C ARG A 76 19.72 4.60 -14.02
N MET A 77 18.48 4.19 -13.73
CA MET A 77 17.76 3.19 -14.53
C MET A 77 17.39 3.74 -15.91
N LYS A 78 17.19 2.85 -16.88
CA LYS A 78 16.62 3.24 -18.17
C LYS A 78 15.19 3.73 -17.96
N LEU A 79 14.82 4.81 -18.66
CA LEU A 79 13.49 5.44 -18.53
C LEU A 79 12.31 4.43 -18.59
N PRO A 80 12.26 3.45 -19.51
CA PRO A 80 11.17 2.48 -19.53
C PRO A 80 11.06 1.64 -18.26
N VAL A 81 12.20 1.29 -17.63
CA VAL A 81 12.24 0.51 -16.39
C VAL A 81 11.80 1.37 -15.22
N LEU A 82 12.27 2.61 -15.19
CA LEU A 82 11.89 3.59 -14.18
C LEU A 82 10.38 3.80 -14.15
N LEU A 83 9.75 4.03 -15.32
CA LEU A 83 8.30 4.21 -15.43
C LEU A 83 7.52 3.00 -14.93
N LEU A 84 7.90 1.79 -15.35
CA LEU A 84 7.24 0.55 -14.91
C LEU A 84 7.35 0.34 -13.40
N ILE A 85 8.49 0.67 -12.79
CA ILE A 85 8.68 0.51 -11.35
C ILE A 85 7.90 1.56 -10.56
N ARG A 86 7.83 2.82 -11.05
CA ARG A 86 6.96 3.83 -10.43
C ARG A 86 5.50 3.41 -10.47
N GLU A 87 5.02 2.89 -11.60
CA GLU A 87 3.65 2.41 -11.74
C GLU A 87 3.32 1.26 -10.75
N VAL A 88 4.26 0.32 -10.55
CA VAL A 88 4.09 -0.74 -9.54
C VAL A 88 4.01 -0.16 -8.12
N VAL A 89 4.82 0.86 -7.83
CA VAL A 89 4.89 1.49 -6.51
C VAL A 89 3.61 2.29 -6.22
N GLU A 90 3.08 3.00 -7.22
CA GLU A 90 1.77 3.66 -7.16
C GLU A 90 0.65 2.66 -6.90
N PHE A 91 0.59 1.55 -7.65
CA PHE A 91 -0.44 0.53 -7.44
C PHE A 91 -0.43 -0.08 -6.03
N LEU A 92 0.72 -0.11 -5.36
CA LEU A 92 0.81 -0.59 -3.99
C LEU A 92 0.33 0.45 -2.97
N GLU A 93 0.56 1.74 -3.22
CA GLU A 93 -0.02 2.83 -2.42
C GLU A 93 -1.54 2.86 -2.57
N ASP A 94 -2.05 2.80 -3.82
CA ASP A 94 -3.48 2.77 -4.13
C ASP A 94 -4.22 1.66 -3.36
N ILE A 95 -3.59 0.51 -3.14
CA ILE A 95 -4.18 -0.58 -2.35
C ILE A 95 -4.41 -0.16 -0.89
N ALA A 96 -3.46 0.56 -0.29
CA ALA A 96 -3.57 1.01 1.10
C ALA A 96 -4.56 2.17 1.23
N ASP A 97 -4.55 3.14 0.31
CA ASP A 97 -5.53 4.23 0.25
C ASP A 97 -6.97 3.69 0.10
N ASN A 98 -7.18 2.74 -0.81
CA ASN A 98 -8.48 2.07 -0.93
C ASN A 98 -8.88 1.31 0.34
N ALA A 99 -7.90 0.78 1.10
CA ALA A 99 -8.18 0.10 2.35
C ALA A 99 -8.62 1.09 3.46
N GLU A 100 -7.97 2.25 3.54
CA GLU A 100 -8.37 3.34 4.44
C GLU A 100 -9.77 3.85 4.09
N ASN A 101 -10.02 4.17 2.82
CA ASN A 101 -11.33 4.62 2.34
C ASN A 101 -12.45 3.63 2.70
N ALA A 102 -12.20 2.32 2.55
CA ALA A 102 -13.15 1.29 2.95
C ALA A 102 -13.35 1.22 4.47
N ALA A 103 -12.29 1.41 5.26
CA ALA A 103 -12.38 1.44 6.72
C ALA A 103 -13.18 2.66 7.22
N ASP A 104 -13.03 3.81 6.58
CA ASP A 104 -13.81 5.01 6.89
C ASP A 104 -15.30 4.84 6.55
N ILE A 105 -15.62 4.20 5.42
CA ILE A 105 -17.00 3.82 5.11
C ILE A 105 -17.55 2.87 6.18
N ALA A 106 -16.77 1.87 6.61
CA ALA A 106 -17.17 0.96 7.67
C ALA A 106 -17.46 1.69 9.00
N ARG A 107 -16.64 2.69 9.37
CA ARG A 107 -16.91 3.54 10.54
C ARG A 107 -18.24 4.26 10.43
N ILE A 108 -18.52 4.87 9.27
CA ILE A 108 -19.79 5.59 9.04
C ILE A 108 -20.97 4.63 9.17
N ILE A 109 -20.88 3.43 8.59
CA ILE A 109 -21.93 2.40 8.71
C ILE A 109 -22.14 2.05 10.18
N ALA A 110 -21.08 1.74 10.92
CA ALA A 110 -21.18 1.32 12.32
C ALA A 110 -21.76 2.38 13.26
N MET A 111 -21.66 3.67 12.89
CA MET A 111 -22.28 4.78 13.64
C MET A 111 -23.75 5.00 13.30
N THR A 112 -24.23 4.48 12.17
CA THR A 112 -25.60 4.69 11.67
C THR A 112 -26.53 3.51 11.91
N THR A 113 -25.98 2.30 12.10
CA THR A 113 -26.68 1.10 12.58
C THR A 113 -26.66 0.98 14.09
#